data_AF-A0A3M1KAT3-F1
#
_entry.id   AF-A0A3M1KAT3-F1
#
_cell.length_a   1.000
_cell.length_b   1.000
_cell.length_c   1.000
_cell.angle_alpha   90.00
_cell.angle_beta   90.00
_cell.angle_gamma   90.00
#
_symmetry.space_group_name_H-M   'P 1'
#
loop_
_entity.id
_entity.type
_entity.pdbx_description
1 polymer ?
#
loop_
_entity_poly.entity_id
_entity_poly.type
_entity_poly.pdbx_seq_one_letter_code
_entity_poly.pdbx_strand_id
1 'polypeptide(L)'
;MAKNPEYYNWRRLARQILAHRRELVSANLIAVLATLAAVPVPLLLPVLVDEVLLGEPGPVVPLMQSLLPENWARPAVYIFMMVGVALALRVASLGLNVWQTRQFTRISKDIVFRMRERLLGHLGRVSMREYEQLGSGAVASRLVTDLNTIDDFLGTTISRFIIALLTILGTASVLLWVHWQLGLLIILLNPVVILVATRIGRHVKALKKAENQATEVFQGVLT
;
A
#
# COMPACT_ATOMS: atom_id res chain seq x y z
N MET A 1 -25.24 16.95 34.10
CA MET A 1 -25.45 16.51 32.70
C MET A 1 -24.29 15.62 32.29
N ALA A 2 -24.49 14.29 32.34
CA ALA A 2 -23.48 13.32 31.96
C ALA A 2 -23.25 13.39 30.44
N LYS A 3 -22.07 13.86 30.03
CA LYS A 3 -21.68 13.93 28.63
C LYS A 3 -21.33 12.50 28.20
N ASN A 4 -22.17 11.91 27.34
CA ASN A 4 -21.97 10.56 26.80
C ASN A 4 -20.50 10.34 26.38
N PRO A 5 -19.87 9.20 26.73
CA PRO A 5 -18.53 8.89 26.28
C PRO A 5 -18.55 8.85 24.76
N GLU A 6 -17.86 9.78 24.11
CA GLU A 6 -17.80 9.85 22.65
C GLU A 6 -17.02 8.65 22.11
N TYR A 7 -17.71 7.55 21.84
CA TYR A 7 -17.17 6.44 21.09
C TYR A 7 -16.63 6.96 19.75
N TYR A 8 -15.32 6.78 19.51
CA TYR A 8 -14.66 7.10 18.25
C TYR A 8 -15.34 6.32 17.12
N ASN A 9 -16.30 6.95 16.45
CA ASN A 9 -17.12 6.32 15.44
C ASN A 9 -16.31 6.26 14.13
N TRP A 10 -16.21 5.09 13.50
CA TRP A 10 -15.52 4.87 12.22
C TRP A 10 -15.93 5.89 11.14
N ARG A 11 -17.18 6.38 11.19
CA ARG A 11 -17.71 7.44 10.31
C ARG A 11 -17.07 8.83 10.52
N ARG A 12 -16.53 9.12 11.71
CA ARG A 12 -15.79 10.37 12.00
C ARG A 12 -14.34 10.25 11.56
N LEU A 13 -13.69 9.10 11.78
CA LEU A 13 -12.36 8.81 11.23
C LEU A 13 -12.37 8.85 9.70
N ALA A 14 -13.34 8.20 9.06
CA ALA A 14 -13.53 8.26 7.61
C ALA A 14 -13.73 9.69 7.11
N ARG A 15 -14.51 10.53 7.82
CA ARG A 15 -14.67 11.96 7.48
C ARG A 15 -13.39 12.77 7.64
N GLN A 16 -12.54 12.47 8.62
CA GLN A 16 -11.24 13.12 8.79
C GLN A 16 -10.23 12.71 7.72
N ILE A 17 -10.28 11.45 7.27
CA ILE A 17 -9.50 10.98 6.11
C ILE A 17 -10.01 11.64 4.82
N LEU A 18 -11.33 11.69 4.61
CA LEU A 18 -11.98 12.39 3.49
C LEU A 18 -11.80 13.91 3.51
N ALA A 19 -11.42 14.50 4.65
CA ALA A 19 -11.03 15.91 4.71
C ALA A 19 -9.76 16.18 3.89
N HIS A 20 -8.87 15.18 3.75
CA HIS A 20 -7.67 15.22 2.90
C HIS A 20 -7.96 14.74 1.46
N ARG A 21 -9.16 15.03 0.95
CA ARG A 21 -9.64 14.66 -0.40
C ARG A 21 -8.67 15.04 -1.54
N ARG A 22 -7.96 16.16 -1.41
CA ARG A 22 -6.99 16.59 -2.44
C ARG A 22 -5.76 15.67 -2.50
N GLU A 23 -5.30 15.19 -1.36
CA GLU A 23 -4.16 14.29 -1.29
C GLU A 23 -4.55 12.85 -1.60
N LEU A 24 -5.79 12.44 -1.28
CA LEU A 24 -6.35 11.17 -1.74
C LEU A 24 -6.50 11.14 -3.27
N VAL A 25 -6.98 12.23 -3.89
CA VAL A 25 -7.11 12.32 -5.35
C VAL A 25 -5.74 12.35 -6.01
N SER A 26 -4.77 13.10 -5.48
CA SER A 26 -3.41 13.09 -6.03
C SER A 26 -2.74 11.74 -5.87
N ALA A 27 -2.91 11.07 -4.73
CA ALA A 27 -2.38 9.72 -4.51
C ALA A 27 -3.01 8.70 -5.47
N ASN A 28 -4.29 8.83 -5.79
CA ASN A 28 -4.97 7.95 -6.74
C ASN A 28 -4.49 8.20 -8.18
N LEU A 29 -4.33 9.47 -8.58
CA LEU A 29 -3.73 9.82 -9.88
C LEU A 29 -2.29 9.32 -10.00
N ILE A 30 -1.48 9.47 -8.93
CA ILE A 30 -0.10 8.96 -8.90
C ILE A 30 -0.09 7.43 -8.98
N ALA A 31 -1.02 6.74 -8.31
CA ALA A 31 -1.14 5.28 -8.41
C ALA A 31 -1.47 4.83 -9.83
N VAL A 32 -2.38 5.53 -10.51
CA VAL A 32 -2.70 5.26 -11.92
C VAL A 32 -1.49 5.51 -12.81
N LEU A 33 -0.75 6.60 -12.61
CA LEU A 33 0.48 6.86 -13.36
C LEU A 33 1.58 5.83 -13.07
N ALA A 34 1.74 5.42 -11.81
CA ALA A 34 2.71 4.41 -11.41
C ALA A 34 2.38 3.04 -11.98
N THR A 35 1.10 2.65 -11.98
CA THR A 35 0.64 1.40 -12.61
C THR A 35 0.81 1.45 -14.12
N LEU A 36 0.45 2.55 -14.78
CA LEU A 36 0.70 2.75 -16.20
C LEU A 36 2.20 2.70 -16.56
N ALA A 37 3.09 3.17 -15.68
CA ALA A 37 4.54 3.08 -15.90
C ALA A 37 5.08 1.66 -15.61
N ALA A 38 4.50 0.95 -14.64
CA ALA A 38 4.99 -0.35 -14.20
C ALA A 38 4.52 -1.51 -15.08
N VAL A 39 3.33 -1.42 -15.66
CA VAL A 39 2.69 -2.52 -16.42
C VAL A 39 3.35 -2.81 -17.78
N PRO A 40 3.84 -1.83 -18.55
CA PRO A 40 4.57 -2.10 -19.79
C PRO A 40 5.87 -2.86 -19.54
N VAL A 41 6.52 -2.68 -18.38
CA VAL A 41 7.84 -3.26 -18.10
C VAL A 41 7.86 -4.80 -18.22
N PRO A 42 6.94 -5.57 -17.59
CA PRO A 42 6.83 -7.00 -17.83
C PRO A 42 6.50 -7.39 -19.28
N LEU A 43 5.72 -6.56 -19.98
CA LEU A 43 5.31 -6.81 -21.36
C LEU A 43 6.43 -6.56 -22.37
N LEU A 44 7.47 -5.81 -22.01
CA LEU A 44 8.63 -5.58 -22.87
C LEU A 44 9.45 -6.85 -23.10
N LEU A 45 9.43 -7.82 -22.17
CA LEU A 45 10.18 -9.07 -22.31
C LEU A 45 9.62 -9.96 -23.44
N PRO A 46 8.32 -10.29 -23.48
CA PRO A 46 7.71 -10.97 -24.61
C PRO A 46 7.94 -10.24 -25.93
N VAL A 47 7.71 -8.92 -25.97
CA VAL A 47 7.91 -8.14 -27.19
C VAL A 47 9.36 -8.19 -27.67
N LEU A 48 10.33 -8.11 -26.76
CA LEU A 48 11.75 -8.22 -27.13
C LEU A 48 12.08 -9.60 -27.71
N VAL A 49 11.50 -10.67 -27.17
CA VAL A 49 11.69 -12.02 -27.69
C VAL A 49 10.99 -12.17 -29.05
N ASP A 50 9.72 -11.80 -29.14
CA ASP A 50 8.88 -12.07 -30.32
C ASP A 50 9.28 -11.19 -31.52
N GLU A 51 9.43 -9.87 -31.34
CA GLU A 51 9.76 -8.97 -32.44
C GLU A 51 11.26 -8.90 -32.75
N VAL A 52 12.13 -8.89 -31.73
CA VAL A 52 13.58 -8.66 -31.94
C VAL A 52 14.37 -9.95 -32.12
N LEU A 53 14.01 -11.03 -31.41
CA LEU A 53 14.71 -12.33 -31.52
C LEU A 53 14.05 -13.28 -32.52
N LEU A 54 12.72 -13.37 -32.53
CA LEU A 54 11.97 -14.30 -33.40
C LEU A 54 11.55 -13.67 -34.74
N GLY A 55 11.59 -12.34 -34.85
CA GLY A 55 11.27 -11.62 -36.09
C GLY A 55 9.78 -11.62 -36.44
N GLU A 56 8.91 -11.85 -35.47
CA GLU A 56 7.46 -11.76 -35.65
C GLU A 56 7.03 -10.29 -35.86
N PRO A 57 6.03 -10.02 -36.73
CA PRO A 57 5.55 -8.66 -36.95
C PRO A 57 4.77 -8.16 -35.73
N GLY A 58 5.26 -7.09 -35.11
CA GLY A 58 4.54 -6.40 -34.05
C GLY A 58 4.74 -4.87 -34.08
N PRO A 59 4.07 -4.13 -33.18
CA PRO A 59 4.00 -2.67 -33.24
C PRO A 59 5.28 -1.93 -32.81
N VAL A 60 6.23 -2.54 -32.10
CA VAL A 60 7.32 -1.80 -31.44
C VAL A 60 8.52 -1.55 -32.36
N VAL A 61 8.94 -2.54 -33.15
CA VAL A 61 10.02 -2.45 -34.13
C VAL A 61 9.72 -1.43 -35.24
N PRO A 62 8.52 -1.37 -35.84
CA PRO A 62 8.16 -0.33 -36.82
C PRO A 62 8.17 1.08 -36.22
N LEU A 63 7.70 1.22 -34.97
CA LEU A 63 7.80 2.49 -34.23
C LEU A 63 9.25 2.91 -34.01
N MET A 64 10.13 1.97 -33.65
CA MET A 64 11.56 2.24 -33.50
C MET A 64 12.25 2.54 -34.84
N GLN A 65 11.85 1.88 -35.93
CA GLN A 65 12.36 2.15 -37.28
C GLN A 65 11.95 3.51 -37.82
N SER A 66 10.79 4.04 -37.42
CA SER A 66 10.38 5.41 -37.78
C SER A 66 11.13 6.50 -36.98
N LEU A 67 11.69 6.16 -35.83
CA LEU A 67 12.44 7.09 -34.95
C LEU A 67 13.96 6.98 -35.11
N LEU A 68 14.48 5.84 -35.57
CA LEU A 68 15.91 5.57 -35.71
C LEU A 68 16.33 5.58 -37.19
N PRO A 69 17.47 6.20 -37.53
CA PRO A 69 18.00 6.13 -38.89
C PRO A 69 18.43 4.70 -39.27
N GLU A 70 18.25 4.32 -40.54
CA GLU A 70 18.42 2.94 -41.07
C GLU A 70 19.78 2.30 -40.76
N ASN A 71 20.82 3.11 -40.53
CA ASN A 71 22.18 2.69 -40.22
C ASN A 71 22.34 2.06 -38.81
N TRP A 72 21.37 2.21 -37.92
CA TRP A 72 21.40 1.69 -36.54
C TRP A 72 20.46 0.49 -36.32
N ALA A 73 19.84 -0.06 -37.37
CA ALA A 73 18.88 -1.17 -37.32
C ALA A 73 19.51 -2.55 -37.02
N ARG A 74 20.41 -2.62 -36.02
CA ARG A 74 20.98 -3.89 -35.53
C ARG A 74 20.14 -4.40 -34.35
N PRO A 75 19.88 -5.71 -34.23
CA PRO A 75 19.14 -6.29 -33.10
C PRO A 75 19.67 -5.86 -31.72
N ALA A 76 21.00 -5.72 -31.59
CA ALA A 76 21.64 -5.27 -30.35
C ALA A 76 21.23 -3.84 -29.93
N VAL A 77 20.99 -2.93 -30.87
CA VAL A 77 20.58 -1.54 -30.58
C VAL A 77 19.14 -1.52 -30.09
N TYR A 78 18.24 -2.30 -30.69
CA TYR A 78 16.85 -2.43 -30.25
C TYR A 78 16.76 -3.00 -28.83
N ILE A 79 17.54 -4.04 -28.52
CA ILE A 79 17.64 -4.60 -27.17
C ILE A 79 18.09 -3.52 -26.17
N PHE A 80 19.16 -2.79 -26.47
CA PHE A 80 19.69 -1.78 -25.55
C PHE A 80 18.72 -0.61 -25.34
N MET A 81 18.01 -0.19 -26.38
CA MET A 81 16.96 0.83 -26.30
C MET A 81 15.75 0.35 -25.49
N MET A 82 15.25 -0.87 -25.73
CA MET A 82 14.13 -1.44 -24.96
C MET A 82 14.50 -1.61 -23.48
N VAL A 83 15.72 -2.07 -23.19
CA VAL A 83 16.24 -2.15 -21.81
C VAL A 83 16.35 -0.75 -21.20
N GLY A 84 16.83 0.24 -21.95
CA GLY A 84 16.90 1.63 -21.51
C GLY A 84 15.53 2.21 -21.16
N VAL A 85 14.52 1.97 -22.02
CA VAL A 85 13.13 2.38 -21.78
C VAL A 85 12.54 1.63 -20.58
N ALA A 86 12.76 0.32 -20.48
CA ALA A 86 12.31 -0.49 -19.35
C ALA A 86 12.89 0.05 -18.04
N LEU A 87 14.19 0.37 -18.03
CA LEU A 87 14.87 0.94 -16.88
C LEU A 87 14.33 2.33 -16.54
N ALA A 88 14.12 3.20 -17.52
CA ALA A 88 13.57 4.53 -17.31
C ALA A 88 12.15 4.47 -16.73
N LEU A 89 11.28 3.63 -17.29
CA LEU A 89 9.93 3.37 -16.77
C LEU A 89 9.98 2.79 -15.36
N ARG A 90 10.92 1.89 -15.07
CA ARG A 90 11.10 1.31 -13.73
C ARG A 90 11.52 2.36 -12.72
N VAL A 91 12.49 3.21 -13.05
CA VAL A 91 12.94 4.32 -12.19
C VAL A 91 11.81 5.32 -11.98
N ALA A 92 11.08 5.68 -13.02
CA ALA A 92 9.92 6.57 -12.92
C ALA A 92 8.84 5.98 -12.00
N SER A 93 8.48 4.70 -12.18
CA SER A 93 7.54 3.98 -11.31
C SER A 93 7.99 3.96 -9.85
N LEU A 94 9.29 3.75 -9.59
CA LEU A 94 9.84 3.79 -8.24
C LEU A 94 9.72 5.19 -7.63
N GLY A 95 10.04 6.23 -8.40
CA GLY A 95 9.89 7.63 -7.96
C GLY A 95 8.45 7.98 -7.62
N LEU A 96 7.50 7.58 -8.46
CA LEU A 96 6.06 7.79 -8.21
C LEU A 96 5.59 7.05 -6.96
N ASN A 97 6.03 5.80 -6.73
CA ASN A 97 5.70 5.04 -5.52
C ASN A 97 6.25 5.69 -4.24
N VAL A 98 7.48 6.19 -4.27
CA VAL A 98 8.09 6.92 -3.14
C VAL A 98 7.32 8.20 -2.87
N TRP A 99 6.95 8.94 -3.92
CA TRP A 99 6.19 10.17 -3.77
C TRP A 99 4.80 9.93 -3.19
N GLN A 100 4.09 8.91 -3.70
CA GLN A 100 2.79 8.48 -3.18
C GLN A 100 2.88 8.10 -1.70
N THR A 101 3.85 7.28 -1.33
CA THR A 101 4.08 6.85 0.06
C THR A 101 4.33 8.06 0.97
N ARG A 102 5.15 9.02 0.51
CA ARG A 102 5.45 10.24 1.27
C ARG A 102 4.21 11.09 1.54
N GLN A 103 3.28 11.19 0.59
CA GLN A 103 2.03 11.94 0.79
C GLN A 103 1.16 11.28 1.87
N PHE A 104 0.98 9.96 1.81
CA PHE A 104 0.21 9.25 2.84
C PHE A 104 0.86 9.35 4.23
N THR A 105 2.19 9.29 4.31
CA THR A 105 2.90 9.46 5.58
C THR A 105 2.63 10.85 6.17
N ARG A 106 2.65 11.92 5.35
CA ARG A 106 2.33 13.28 5.82
C ARG A 106 0.91 13.37 6.39
N ILE A 107 -0.07 12.82 5.67
CA ILE A 107 -1.47 12.78 6.11
C ILE A 107 -1.60 12.12 7.48
N SER A 108 -0.96 10.96 7.66
CA SER A 108 -1.01 10.23 8.93
C SER A 108 -0.40 11.05 10.06
N LYS A 109 0.80 11.61 9.84
CA LYS A 109 1.49 12.42 10.84
C LYS A 109 0.67 13.64 11.25
N ASP A 110 0.00 14.31 10.31
CA ASP A 110 -0.88 15.45 10.63
C ASP A 110 -2.12 15.04 11.43
N ILE A 111 -2.73 13.89 11.12
CA ILE A 111 -3.87 13.37 11.89
C ILE A 111 -3.45 13.03 13.32
N VAL A 112 -2.31 12.34 13.47
CA VAL A 112 -1.76 11.92 14.77
C VAL A 112 -1.33 13.13 15.60
N PHE A 113 -0.70 14.12 14.98
CA PHE A 113 -0.33 15.37 15.62
C PHE A 113 -1.55 16.05 16.26
N ARG A 114 -2.64 16.22 15.50
CA ARG A 114 -3.90 16.79 15.99
C ARG A 114 -4.58 15.93 17.04
N MET A 115 -4.35 14.61 17.05
CA MET A 115 -4.86 13.73 18.09
C MET A 115 -4.07 13.91 19.39
N ARG A 116 -2.73 13.98 19.29
CA ARG A 116 -1.83 14.22 20.43
C ARG A 116 -2.11 15.56 21.08
N GLU A 117 -2.27 16.63 20.28
CA GLU A 117 -2.59 17.97 20.78
C GLU A 117 -3.92 17.98 21.57
N ARG A 118 -4.97 17.34 21.03
CA ARG A 118 -6.27 17.24 21.70
C ARG A 118 -6.21 16.44 23.00
N LEU A 119 -5.47 15.34 23.02
CA LEU A 119 -5.31 14.52 24.23
C LEU A 119 -4.53 15.25 25.31
N LEU A 120 -3.44 15.94 24.96
CA LEU A 120 -2.68 16.76 25.90
C LEU A 120 -3.53 17.91 26.46
N GLY A 121 -4.30 18.59 25.61
CA GLY A 121 -5.22 19.64 26.04
C GLY A 121 -6.40 19.14 26.88
N HIS A 122 -6.75 17.86 26.78
CA HIS A 122 -7.74 17.22 27.63
C HIS A 122 -7.13 16.80 28.97
N LEU A 123 -5.92 16.24 28.97
CA LEU A 123 -5.18 15.87 30.18
C LEU A 123 -5.06 17.03 31.16
N GLY A 124 -4.78 18.25 30.68
CA GLY A 124 -4.69 19.44 31.51
C GLY A 124 -6.00 19.88 32.18
N ARG A 125 -7.14 19.25 31.84
CA ARG A 125 -8.47 19.53 32.38
C ARG A 125 -9.08 18.36 33.16
N VAL A 126 -8.39 17.23 33.25
CA VAL A 126 -8.86 16.03 33.96
C VAL A 126 -8.63 16.20 35.47
N SER A 127 -9.58 15.73 36.28
CA SER A 127 -9.47 15.83 37.74
C SER A 127 -8.39 14.90 38.28
N MET A 128 -7.69 15.32 39.34
CA MET A 128 -6.57 14.53 39.89
C MET A 128 -7.00 13.16 40.43
N ARG A 129 -8.27 13.04 40.84
CA ARG A 129 -8.90 11.80 41.32
C ARG A 129 -9.10 10.76 40.21
N GLU A 130 -9.42 11.18 38.98
CA GLU A 130 -9.47 10.28 37.82
C GLU A 130 -8.05 9.83 37.42
N TYR A 131 -7.06 10.70 37.62
CA TYR A 131 -5.66 10.40 37.36
C TYR A 131 -5.09 9.33 38.31
N GLU A 132 -5.45 9.39 39.60
CA GLU A 132 -5.09 8.37 40.59
C GLU A 132 -5.76 7.02 40.31
N GLN A 133 -7.01 7.01 39.80
CA GLN A 133 -7.70 5.77 39.44
C GLN A 133 -7.14 5.11 38.17
N LEU A 134 -6.69 5.91 37.19
CA LEU A 134 -6.14 5.39 35.93
C LEU A 134 -4.67 4.98 36.06
N GLY A 135 -3.92 5.56 37.01
CA GLY A 135 -2.49 5.34 37.15
C GLY A 135 -1.69 6.11 36.09
N SER A 136 -0.66 6.85 36.53
CA SER A 136 0.17 7.69 35.65
C SER A 136 0.80 6.92 34.48
N GLY A 137 1.19 5.65 34.71
CA GLY A 137 1.73 4.77 33.70
C GLY A 137 0.74 4.38 32.59
N ALA A 138 -0.53 4.15 32.92
CA ALA A 138 -1.55 3.81 31.92
C ALA A 138 -1.90 5.03 31.06
N VAL A 139 -1.93 6.23 31.64
CA VAL A 139 -2.15 7.48 30.90
C VAL A 139 -0.99 7.76 29.94
N ALA A 140 0.26 7.59 30.40
CA ALA A 140 1.44 7.71 29.56
C ALA A 140 1.45 6.69 28.42
N SER A 141 1.09 5.44 28.70
CA SER A 141 1.00 4.39 27.67
C SER A 141 -0.08 4.70 26.62
N ARG A 142 -1.26 5.20 27.00
CA ARG A 142 -2.29 5.60 26.02
C ARG A 142 -1.86 6.79 25.15
N LEU A 143 -1.09 7.73 25.70
CA LEU A 143 -0.56 8.87 24.96
C LEU A 143 0.59 8.52 24.00
N VAL A 144 1.32 7.45 24.29
CA VAL A 144 2.48 7.05 23.49
C VAL A 144 2.15 5.82 22.65
N THR A 145 1.86 4.69 23.29
CA THR A 145 1.66 3.39 22.64
C THR A 145 0.41 3.36 21.77
N ASP A 146 -0.75 3.81 22.28
CA ASP A 146 -1.98 3.79 21.47
C ASP A 146 -1.92 4.81 20.33
N LEU A 147 -1.36 6.00 20.57
CA LEU A 147 -1.16 6.99 19.50
C LEU A 147 -0.18 6.52 18.42
N ASN A 148 0.91 5.85 18.80
CA ASN A 148 1.82 5.26 17.83
C ASN A 148 1.13 4.14 17.04
N THR A 149 0.29 3.33 17.69
CA THR A 149 -0.50 2.30 17.01
C THR A 149 -1.47 2.92 15.99
N ILE A 150 -2.09 4.05 16.34
CA ILE A 150 -2.95 4.82 15.44
C ILE A 150 -2.15 5.40 14.27
N ASP A 151 -0.94 5.93 14.52
CA ASP A 151 -0.04 6.41 13.47
C ASP A 151 0.38 5.31 12.50
N ASP A 152 0.78 4.15 13.02
CA ASP A 152 1.13 3.02 12.18
C ASP A 152 -0.07 2.52 11.39
N PHE A 153 -1.25 2.47 12.00
CA PHE A 153 -2.46 2.04 11.32
C PHE A 153 -2.85 3.01 10.19
N LEU A 154 -2.87 4.32 10.43
CA LEU A 154 -3.24 5.33 9.43
C LEU A 154 -2.15 5.50 8.36
N GLY A 155 -0.89 5.58 8.76
CA GLY A 155 0.22 5.95 7.88
C GLY A 155 0.80 4.79 7.11
N THR A 156 0.90 3.62 7.72
CA THR A 156 1.49 2.45 7.06
C THR A 156 0.42 1.49 6.56
N THR A 157 -0.51 1.09 7.43
CA THR A 157 -1.45 0.00 7.10
C THR A 157 -2.49 0.44 6.07
N ILE A 158 -3.19 1.55 6.31
CA ILE A 158 -4.19 2.08 5.38
C ILE A 158 -3.53 2.50 4.05
N SER A 159 -2.39 3.19 4.11
CA SER A 159 -1.62 3.58 2.92
C SER A 159 -1.28 2.39 2.04
N ARG A 160 -0.64 1.36 2.64
CA ARG A 160 -0.29 0.12 1.93
C ARG A 160 -1.52 -0.60 1.37
N PHE A 161 -2.61 -0.63 2.12
CA PHE A 161 -3.86 -1.23 1.67
C PHE A 161 -4.42 -0.54 0.43
N ILE A 162 -4.49 0.80 0.44
CA ILE A 162 -4.95 1.59 -0.72
C ILE A 162 -4.03 1.39 -1.91
N ILE A 163 -2.71 1.47 -1.72
CA ILE A 163 -1.70 1.27 -2.77
C ILE A 163 -1.85 -0.12 -3.39
N ALA A 164 -1.95 -1.16 -2.56
CA ALA A 164 -2.11 -2.54 -3.02
C ALA A 164 -3.41 -2.72 -3.80
N LEU A 165 -4.53 -2.18 -3.31
CA LEU A 165 -5.82 -2.27 -3.99
C LEU A 165 -5.78 -1.58 -5.37
N LEU A 166 -5.25 -0.37 -5.45
CA LEU A 166 -5.11 0.36 -6.72
C LEU A 166 -4.18 -0.36 -7.69
N THR A 167 -3.09 -0.94 -7.19
CA THR A 167 -2.16 -1.71 -8.01
C THR A 167 -2.83 -2.96 -8.57
N ILE A 168 -3.54 -3.72 -7.74
CA ILE A 168 -4.28 -4.91 -8.17
C ILE A 168 -5.32 -4.55 -9.23
N LEU A 169 -6.11 -3.50 -9.02
CA LEU A 169 -7.12 -3.06 -9.99
C LEU A 169 -6.50 -2.56 -11.30
N GLY A 170 -5.42 -1.77 -11.21
CA GLY A 170 -4.70 -1.26 -12.38
C GLY A 170 -4.10 -2.40 -13.21
N THR A 171 -3.37 -3.32 -12.57
CA THR A 171 -2.80 -4.48 -13.23
C THR A 171 -3.88 -5.41 -13.80
N ALA A 172 -4.95 -5.69 -13.05
CA ALA A 172 -6.05 -6.51 -13.53
C ALA A 172 -6.73 -5.91 -14.77
N SER A 173 -6.95 -4.60 -14.78
CA SER A 173 -7.56 -3.89 -15.92
C SER A 173 -6.71 -4.02 -17.18
N VAL A 174 -5.39 -3.88 -17.07
CA VAL A 174 -4.49 -4.03 -18.22
C VAL A 174 -4.39 -5.48 -18.67
N LEU A 175 -4.31 -6.45 -17.75
CA LEU A 175 -4.30 -7.87 -18.11
C LEU A 175 -5.58 -8.28 -18.87
N LEU A 176 -6.74 -7.78 -18.43
CA LEU A 176 -8.00 -8.01 -19.13
C LEU A 176 -8.03 -7.34 -20.50
N TRP A 177 -7.37 -6.19 -20.67
CA TRP A 177 -7.26 -5.51 -21.96
C TRP A 177 -6.36 -6.26 -22.95
N VAL A 178 -5.24 -6.83 -22.48
CA VAL A 178 -4.30 -7.60 -23.32
C VAL A 178 -4.91 -8.95 -23.72
N HIS A 179 -5.31 -9.77 -22.74
CA HIS A 179 -5.93 -11.08 -23.00
C HIS A 179 -7.00 -11.38 -21.96
N TRP A 180 -8.25 -11.07 -22.29
CA TRP A 180 -9.37 -11.19 -21.35
C TRP A 180 -9.59 -12.63 -20.83
N GLN A 181 -9.34 -13.68 -21.63
CA GLN A 181 -9.50 -15.07 -21.17
C GLN A 181 -8.48 -15.44 -20.09
N LEU A 182 -7.20 -15.15 -20.33
CA LEU A 182 -6.12 -15.43 -19.36
C LEU A 182 -6.24 -14.51 -18.13
N GLY A 183 -6.57 -13.24 -18.34
CA GLY A 183 -6.80 -12.28 -17.26
C GLY A 183 -7.93 -12.72 -16.32
N LEU A 184 -9.06 -13.17 -16.87
CA LEU A 184 -10.19 -13.65 -16.08
C LEU A 184 -9.82 -14.90 -15.27
N LEU A 185 -9.06 -15.83 -15.87
CA LEU A 185 -8.57 -17.02 -15.19
C LEU A 185 -7.66 -16.66 -14.00
N ILE A 186 -6.71 -15.74 -14.19
CA ILE A 186 -5.81 -15.28 -13.11
C ILE A 186 -6.61 -14.57 -12.00
N ILE A 187 -7.56 -13.70 -12.38
CA ILE A 187 -8.42 -12.98 -11.43
C ILE A 187 -9.28 -13.94 -10.63
N LEU A 188 -9.79 -15.03 -11.24
CA LEU A 188 -10.59 -16.04 -10.55
C LEU A 188 -9.75 -16.94 -9.65
N LEU A 189 -8.49 -17.19 -9.99
CA LEU A 189 -7.59 -18.02 -9.19
C LEU A 189 -7.11 -17.30 -7.92
N ASN A 190 -6.87 -15.98 -7.99
CA ASN A 190 -6.45 -15.16 -6.84
C ASN A 190 -7.34 -15.29 -5.58
N PRO A 191 -8.68 -15.17 -5.64
CA PRO A 191 -9.54 -15.33 -4.46
C PRO A 191 -9.49 -16.75 -3.88
N VAL A 192 -9.26 -17.78 -4.70
CA VAL A 192 -9.05 -19.15 -4.22
C VAL A 192 -7.79 -19.21 -3.37
N VAL A 193 -6.69 -18.61 -3.84
CA VAL A 193 -5.44 -18.50 -3.08
C VAL A 193 -5.65 -17.72 -1.79
N ILE A 194 -6.35 -16.59 -1.83
CA ILE A 194 -6.67 -15.79 -0.64
C ILE A 194 -7.50 -16.61 0.37
N LEU A 195 -8.47 -17.39 -0.10
CA LEU A 195 -9.30 -18.22 0.77
C LEU A 195 -8.47 -19.29 1.50
N VAL A 196 -7.60 -19.99 0.77
CA VAL A 196 -6.71 -21.02 1.33
C VAL A 196 -5.71 -20.39 2.30
N ALA A 197 -5.06 -19.30 1.92
CA ALA A 197 -4.13 -18.57 2.77
C ALA A 197 -4.83 -18.05 4.05
N THR A 198 -6.06 -17.56 3.94
CA THR A 198 -6.84 -17.09 5.09
C THR A 198 -7.21 -18.24 6.04
N ARG A 199 -7.57 -19.41 5.50
CA ARG A 199 -7.84 -20.62 6.29
C ARG A 199 -6.61 -21.03 7.10
N ILE A 200 -5.45 -21.09 6.45
CA ILE A 200 -4.16 -21.41 7.10
C ILE A 200 -3.83 -20.35 8.15
N GLY A 201 -3.96 -19.06 7.80
CA GLY A 201 -3.68 -17.94 8.70
C GLY A 201 -4.53 -17.94 9.97
N ARG A 202 -5.80 -18.35 9.89
CA ARG A 202 -6.66 -18.53 11.08
C ARG A 202 -6.13 -19.63 12.00
N HIS A 203 -5.62 -20.72 11.43
CA HIS A 203 -5.05 -21.81 12.20
C HIS A 203 -3.75 -21.40 12.89
N VAL A 204 -2.86 -20.71 12.17
CA VAL A 204 -1.63 -20.12 12.72
C VAL A 204 -1.95 -19.13 13.84
N LYS A 205 -2.99 -18.29 13.68
CA LYS A 205 -3.42 -17.34 14.71
C LYS A 205 -3.91 -18.05 15.98
N ALA A 206 -4.60 -19.17 15.87
CA ALA A 206 -5.03 -19.97 17.01
C ALA A 206 -3.83 -20.57 17.75
N LEU A 207 -2.86 -21.13 17.02
CA LEU A 207 -1.62 -21.67 17.58
C LEU A 207 -0.80 -20.58 18.29
N LYS A 208 -0.61 -19.41 17.66
CA LYS A 208 0.04 -18.23 18.26
C LYS A 208 -0.64 -17.77 19.55
N LYS A 209 -1.97 -17.85 19.63
CA LYS A 209 -2.71 -17.49 20.84
C LYS A 209 -2.42 -18.48 21.97
N ALA A 210 -2.40 -19.78 21.68
CA ALA A 210 -2.07 -20.81 22.65
C ALA A 210 -0.61 -20.70 23.13
N GLU A 211 0.32 -20.41 22.22
CA GLU A 211 1.73 -20.14 22.52
C GLU A 211 1.88 -18.95 23.49
N ASN A 212 1.27 -17.81 23.16
CA ASN A 212 1.31 -16.61 24.02
C ASN A 212 0.73 -16.87 25.41
N GLN A 213 -0.36 -17.64 25.52
CA GLN A 213 -0.95 -18.02 26.81
C GLN A 213 -0.01 -18.91 27.64
N ALA A 214 0.67 -19.86 27.01
CA ALA A 214 1.65 -20.69 27.69
C ALA A 214 2.84 -19.86 28.19
N THR A 215 3.32 -18.89 27.39
CA THR A 215 4.37 -17.95 27.81
C THR A 215 3.93 -17.07 28.99
N GLU A 216 2.69 -16.58 28.97
CA GLU A 216 2.12 -15.77 30.06
C GLU A 216 2.05 -16.57 31.37
N VAL A 217 1.56 -17.81 31.33
CA VAL A 217 1.54 -18.71 32.49
C VAL A 217 2.95 -18.99 33.02
N PHE A 218 3.90 -19.27 32.12
CA PHE A 218 5.30 -19.53 32.51
C PHE A 218 5.93 -18.31 33.21
N GLN A 219 5.72 -17.10 32.67
CA GLN A 219 6.20 -15.87 33.30
C GLN A 219 5.55 -15.62 34.66
N GLY A 220 4.26 -15.88 34.80
CA GLY A 220 3.54 -15.72 36.06
C GLY A 220 3.94 -16.69 37.17
N VAL A 221 4.58 -17.82 36.84
CA VAL A 221 5.15 -18.75 37.84
C VAL A 221 6.54 -18.32 38.31
N LEU A 222 7.25 -17.49 37.53
CA LEU A 222 8.60 -17.02 37.84
C LEU A 222 8.64 -15.70 38.66
N THR A 223 7.51 -15.01 38.78
CA THR A 223 7.34 -13.76 39.55
C THR A 223 6.50 -13.98 40.80
#